data_AF-A0A7G9REI9-F1
#
_entry.id   AF-A0A7G9REI9-F1
#
_cell.length_a   1.000
_cell.length_b   1.000
_cell.length_c   1.000
_cell.angle_alpha   90.00
_cell.angle_beta   90.00
_cell.angle_gamma   90.00
#
_symmetry.space_group_name_H-M   'P 1'
#
loop_
_entity.id
_entity.type
_entity.pdbx_description
1 polymer ?
#
loop_
_entity_poly.entity_id
_entity_poly.type
_entity_poly.pdbx_seq_one_letter_code
_entity_poly.pdbx_strand_id
1 'polypeptide(L)'
;MAMVAAVSLLLLVGGGLAAYVAWARACISPRVVTTRLAEPTVRALFKERVSRAGWLVVDQGMPMVAQSSMLFGGRQRIYLHTRSEVDDTLVVEVGPLRWESRYGVPTSSHTIHARIDAFVGALTSKDPDAVVTRQPLRG
;
A
#
# COMPACT_ATOMS: atom_id res chain seq x y z
N MET A 1 4.41 40.01 -21.10
CA MET A 1 4.33 39.59 -19.68
C MET A 1 3.22 38.59 -19.40
N ALA A 2 1.98 38.79 -19.88
CA ALA A 2 0.87 37.86 -19.65
C ALA A 2 1.13 36.41 -20.15
N MET A 3 1.75 36.24 -21.32
CA MET A 3 2.09 34.92 -21.87
C MET A 3 3.10 34.16 -21.00
N VAL A 4 4.12 34.85 -20.47
CA VAL A 4 5.12 34.24 -19.58
C VAL A 4 4.49 33.82 -18.26
N ALA A 5 3.63 34.67 -17.67
CA ALA A 5 2.89 34.32 -16.46
C ALA A 5 1.95 33.12 -16.66
N ALA A 6 1.26 33.05 -17.80
CA ALA A 6 0.39 31.94 -18.15
C ALA A 6 1.17 30.63 -18.33
N VAL A 7 2.31 30.65 -19.03
CA VAL A 7 3.18 29.47 -19.20
C VAL A 7 3.74 29.00 -17.85
N SER A 8 4.21 29.92 -17.01
CA SER A 8 4.72 29.58 -15.67
C SER A 8 3.64 28.94 -14.78
N LEU A 9 2.41 29.44 -14.83
CA LEU A 9 1.28 28.84 -14.11
C LEU A 9 0.97 27.44 -14.62
N LEU A 10 0.98 27.24 -15.94
CA LEU A 10 0.71 25.96 -16.57
C LEU A 10 1.78 24.91 -16.20
N LEU A 11 3.05 25.30 -16.16
CA LEU A 11 4.15 24.45 -15.70
C LEU A 11 4.04 24.10 -14.21
N LEU A 12 3.66 25.06 -13.36
CA LEU A 12 3.44 24.83 -11.93
C LEU A 12 2.28 23.84 -11.69
N VAL A 13 1.14 24.07 -12.35
CA VAL A 13 -0.04 23.21 -12.20
C VAL A 13 0.21 21.83 -12.80
N GLY A 14 0.79 21.77 -14.01
CA GLY A 14 1.12 20.51 -14.68
C GLY A 14 2.17 19.70 -13.91
N GLY A 15 3.24 20.36 -13.45
CA GLY A 15 4.29 19.74 -12.65
C GLY A 15 3.77 19.27 -11.29
N GLY A 16 2.96 20.07 -10.61
CA GLY A 16 2.33 19.71 -9.34
C GLY A 16 1.40 18.51 -9.48
N LEU A 17 0.60 18.47 -10.55
CA LEU A 17 -0.28 17.33 -10.84
C LEU A 17 0.53 16.05 -11.13
N ALA A 18 1.60 16.14 -11.92
CA ALA A 18 2.46 15.01 -12.22
C ALA A 18 3.14 14.45 -10.96
N ALA A 19 3.66 15.33 -10.10
CA ALA A 19 4.23 14.95 -8.81
C ALA A 19 3.20 14.25 -7.91
N TYR A 20 1.97 14.78 -7.85
CA TYR A 20 0.89 14.18 -7.08
C TYR A 20 0.50 12.79 -7.60
N VAL A 21 0.38 12.61 -8.92
CA VAL A 21 0.09 11.30 -9.54
C VAL A 21 1.19 10.29 -9.22
N ALA A 22 2.45 10.70 -9.31
CA ALA A 22 3.60 9.85 -8.99
C ALA A 22 3.58 9.43 -7.50
N TRP A 23 3.32 10.39 -6.61
CA TRP A 23 3.16 10.13 -5.18
C TRP A 23 2.00 9.16 -4.91
N ALA A 24 0.83 9.39 -5.50
CA ALA A 24 -0.35 8.55 -5.32
C ALA A 24 -0.10 7.10 -5.76
N ARG A 25 0.61 6.91 -6.88
CA ARG A 25 1.04 5.59 -7.36
C ARG A 25 2.05 4.93 -6.40
N ALA A 26 3.03 5.67 -5.92
CA ALA A 26 3.98 5.16 -4.93
C ALA A 26 3.29 4.73 -3.63
N CYS A 27 2.26 5.46 -3.20
CA CYS A 27 1.46 5.19 -2.02
C CYS A 27 0.72 3.85 -2.07
N ILE A 28 0.25 3.42 -3.25
CA ILE A 28 -0.47 2.15 -3.42
C ILE A 28 0.39 1.01 -3.96
N SER A 29 1.67 1.26 -4.30
CA SER A 29 2.59 0.25 -4.82
C SER A 29 2.76 -0.91 -3.84
N PRO A 30 2.70 -2.19 -4.24
CA PRO A 30 2.91 -3.29 -3.31
C PRO A 30 4.26 -3.18 -2.60
N ARG A 31 4.34 -3.63 -1.35
CA ARG A 31 5.57 -3.72 -0.58
C ARG A 31 5.93 -5.19 -0.45
N VAL A 32 7.18 -5.52 -0.72
CA VAL A 32 7.78 -6.80 -0.35
C VAL A 32 8.72 -6.57 0.80
N VAL A 33 8.51 -7.35 1.86
CA VAL A 33 9.30 -7.31 3.08
C VAL A 33 9.92 -8.68 3.30
N THR A 34 11.24 -8.76 3.33
CA THR A 34 11.95 -9.96 3.77
C THR A 34 12.22 -9.82 5.26
N THR A 35 11.74 -10.77 6.06
CA THR A 35 11.78 -10.73 7.52
C THR A 35 12.11 -12.09 8.11
N ARG A 36 12.64 -12.11 9.35
CA ARG A 36 12.83 -13.34 10.14
C ARG A 36 11.64 -13.65 11.06
N LEU A 37 10.60 -12.83 11.03
CA LEU A 37 9.40 -13.08 11.83
C LEU A 37 8.65 -14.31 11.31
N ALA A 38 8.21 -15.15 12.24
CA ALA A 38 7.35 -16.29 11.92
C ALA A 38 6.04 -15.83 11.27
N GLU A 39 5.56 -16.60 10.28
CA GLU A 39 4.34 -16.30 9.53
C GLU A 39 3.11 -16.00 10.44
N PRO A 40 2.83 -16.76 11.52
CA PRO A 40 1.70 -16.46 12.39
C PRO A 40 1.77 -15.06 13.01
N THR A 41 2.97 -14.59 13.35
CA THR A 41 3.21 -13.25 13.89
C THR A 41 2.93 -12.18 12.84
N VAL A 42 3.41 -12.38 11.61
CA VAL A 42 3.15 -11.46 10.50
C VAL A 42 1.65 -11.35 10.20
N ARG A 43 0.95 -12.49 10.14
CA ARG A 43 -0.50 -12.52 9.91
C ARG A 43 -1.27 -11.85 11.05
N ALA A 44 -0.84 -12.05 12.30
CA ALA A 44 -1.44 -11.37 13.45
C ALA A 44 -1.25 -9.84 13.37
N LEU A 45 -0.05 -9.36 13.01
CA LEU A 45 0.20 -7.93 12.80
C LEU A 45 -0.66 -7.35 11.69
N PHE A 46 -0.83 -8.07 10.58
CA PHE A 46 -1.68 -7.64 9.49
C PHE A 46 -3.13 -7.48 9.95
N LYS A 47 -3.69 -8.47 10.67
CA LYS A 47 -5.02 -8.34 11.31
C LYS A 47 -5.05 -7.09 12.18
N GLU A 48 -4.13 -6.99 13.12
CA GLU A 48 -4.12 -5.94 14.13
C GLU A 48 -4.03 -4.52 13.53
N ARG A 49 -3.23 -4.32 12.47
CA ARG A 49 -2.94 -3.01 11.90
C ARG A 49 -3.81 -2.63 10.72
N VAL A 50 -4.21 -3.60 9.90
CA VAL A 50 -5.01 -3.33 8.70
C VAL A 50 -6.50 -3.38 8.99
N SER A 51 -7.00 -4.26 9.88
CA SER A 51 -8.44 -4.40 10.17
C SER A 51 -8.98 -3.44 11.25
N ARG A 52 -8.53 -2.19 11.23
CA ARG A 52 -9.01 -1.12 12.13
C ARG A 52 -9.85 -0.09 11.37
N ALA A 53 -10.69 0.67 12.10
CA ALA A 53 -11.44 1.81 11.57
C ALA A 53 -12.20 1.48 10.26
N GLY A 54 -13.14 0.54 10.35
CA GLY A 54 -14.02 0.16 9.24
C GLY A 54 -13.41 -0.82 8.23
N TRP A 55 -12.26 -1.41 8.54
CA TRP A 55 -11.66 -2.49 7.75
C TRP A 55 -11.82 -3.83 8.47
N LEU A 56 -12.07 -4.90 7.72
CA LEU A 56 -12.25 -6.24 8.26
C LEU A 56 -11.48 -7.25 7.41
N VAL A 57 -10.97 -8.30 8.04
CA VAL A 57 -10.42 -9.45 7.31
C VAL A 57 -11.59 -10.28 6.79
N VAL A 58 -11.65 -10.45 5.48
CA VAL A 58 -12.72 -11.18 4.78
C VAL A 58 -12.27 -12.55 4.30
N ASP A 59 -10.96 -12.76 4.16
CA ASP A 59 -10.36 -14.04 3.79
C ASP A 59 -9.10 -14.30 4.62
N GLN A 60 -8.97 -15.50 5.18
CA GLN A 60 -7.79 -15.96 5.93
C GLN A 60 -6.99 -17.03 5.17
N GLY A 61 -7.25 -17.22 3.89
CA GLY A 61 -6.49 -18.11 3.02
C GLY A 61 -5.12 -17.55 2.64
N MET A 62 -4.62 -18.05 1.51
CA MET A 62 -3.38 -17.63 0.86
C MET A 62 -3.73 -17.13 -0.55
N PRO A 63 -3.83 -15.81 -0.77
CA PRO A 63 -3.51 -14.73 0.15
C PRO A 63 -4.59 -14.44 1.20
N MET A 64 -4.18 -13.84 2.31
CA MET A 64 -5.09 -13.28 3.32
C MET A 64 -5.58 -11.91 2.85
N VAL A 65 -6.86 -11.58 3.03
CA VAL A 65 -7.46 -10.35 2.47
C VAL A 65 -8.20 -9.53 3.52
N ALA A 66 -7.84 -8.26 3.63
CA ALA A 66 -8.59 -7.24 4.36
C ALA A 66 -9.38 -6.35 3.40
N GLN A 67 -10.60 -5.97 3.78
CA GLN A 67 -11.50 -5.15 2.98
C GLN A 67 -12.07 -3.99 3.78
N SER A 68 -12.17 -2.81 3.15
CA SER A 68 -12.86 -1.66 3.71
C SER A 68 -14.38 -1.81 3.68
N SER A 69 -15.06 -1.13 4.60
CA SER A 69 -16.50 -0.89 4.51
C SER A 69 -16.84 0.01 3.32
N MET A 70 -18.11 0.01 2.91
CA MET A 70 -18.62 0.87 1.83
C MET A 70 -18.59 2.36 2.16
N LEU A 71 -18.38 2.75 3.43
CA LEU A 71 -18.34 4.15 3.86
C LEU A 71 -17.23 4.98 3.18
N PHE A 72 -16.25 4.32 2.57
CA PHE A 72 -15.10 4.95 1.91
C PHE A 72 -15.23 5.03 0.38
N GLY A 73 -16.46 5.14 -0.15
CA GLY A 73 -16.74 5.35 -1.57
C GLY A 73 -16.56 4.12 -2.48
N GLY A 74 -15.95 3.04 -1.98
CA GLY A 74 -15.76 1.77 -2.67
C GLY A 74 -15.14 0.71 -1.75
N ARG A 75 -15.30 -0.58 -2.08
CA ARG A 75 -14.71 -1.69 -1.30
C ARG A 75 -13.25 -1.87 -1.71
N GLN A 76 -12.37 -1.23 -0.96
CA GLN A 76 -10.92 -1.40 -1.12
C GLN A 76 -10.51 -2.74 -0.52
N ARG A 77 -9.54 -3.41 -1.14
CA ARG A 77 -9.01 -4.69 -0.67
C ARG A 77 -7.50 -4.63 -0.62
N ILE A 78 -6.92 -5.07 0.50
CA ILE A 78 -5.48 -5.23 0.69
C ILE A 78 -5.24 -6.71 0.92
N TYR A 79 -4.33 -7.30 0.14
CA TYR A 79 -3.90 -8.67 0.32
C TYR A 79 -2.60 -8.72 1.13
N LEU A 80 -2.40 -9.86 1.78
CA LEU A 80 -1.16 -10.29 2.38
C LEU A 80 -0.85 -11.67 1.81
N HIS A 81 0.31 -11.80 1.17
CA HIS A 81 0.85 -13.06 0.73
C HIS A 81 2.17 -13.31 1.45
N THR A 82 2.36 -14.51 1.95
CA THR A 82 3.58 -14.92 2.67
C THR A 82 4.16 -16.12 1.97
N ARG A 83 5.48 -16.13 1.80
CA ARG A 83 6.22 -17.24 1.21
C ARG A 83 7.48 -17.46 2.02
N SER A 84 7.67 -18.66 2.53
CA SER A 84 8.93 -19.06 3.15
C SER A 84 10.02 -19.18 2.08
N GLU A 85 11.17 -18.62 2.39
CA GLU A 85 12.39 -18.72 1.57
C GLU A 85 13.44 -19.57 2.31
N VAL A 86 14.59 -19.79 1.68
CA VAL A 86 15.72 -20.49 2.29
C VAL A 86 16.24 -19.64 3.47
N ASP A 87 16.91 -20.28 4.44
CA ASP A 87 17.50 -19.65 5.63
C ASP A 87 16.51 -19.07 6.66
N ASP A 88 15.34 -19.70 6.84
CA ASP A 88 14.30 -19.30 7.81
C ASP A 88 13.81 -17.85 7.63
N THR A 89 13.95 -17.32 6.41
CA THR A 89 13.41 -16.02 6.04
C THR A 89 12.01 -16.15 5.45
N LEU A 90 11.17 -15.16 5.74
CA LEU A 90 9.81 -15.04 5.23
C LEU A 90 9.74 -13.83 4.30
N VAL A 91 9.33 -14.07 3.06
CA VAL A 91 8.99 -13.03 2.10
C VAL A 91 7.51 -12.69 2.25
N VAL A 92 7.23 -11.44 2.58
CA VAL A 92 5.90 -10.90 2.83
C VAL A 92 5.56 -9.88 1.77
N GLU A 93 4.57 -10.18 0.93
CA GLU A 93 4.04 -9.25 -0.06
C GLU A 93 2.70 -8.68 0.44
N VAL A 94 2.60 -7.36 0.48
CA VAL A 94 1.39 -6.63 0.90
C VAL A 94 1.07 -5.52 -0.09
N GLY A 95 -0.18 -5.47 -0.54
CA GLY A 95 -0.59 -4.49 -1.53
C GLY A 95 -2.09 -4.44 -1.75
N PRO A 96 -2.58 -3.48 -2.55
CA PRO A 96 -3.97 -3.49 -2.97
C PRO A 96 -4.22 -4.69 -3.88
N LEU A 97 -5.30 -5.44 -3.64
CA LEU A 97 -5.71 -6.55 -4.51
C LEU A 97 -6.18 -6.03 -5.88
N ARG A 98 -6.86 -4.88 -5.83
CA ARG A 98 -7.28 -4.11 -7.00
C ARG A 98 -7.29 -2.65 -6.59
N TRP A 99 -7.00 -1.78 -7.55
CA TRP A 99 -7.10 -0.34 -7.39
C TRP A 99 -7.86 0.24 -8.58
N GLU A 100 -8.43 1.42 -8.39
CA GLU A 100 -9.14 2.16 -9.42
C GLU A 100 -8.44 3.50 -9.62
N SER A 101 -8.68 4.13 -10.77
CA SER A 101 -8.12 5.45 -11.05
C SER A 101 -9.17 6.38 -11.62
N ARG A 102 -9.01 7.67 -11.32
CA ARG A 102 -9.80 8.75 -11.93
C ARG A 102 -8.83 9.76 -12.51
N TYR A 103 -8.95 10.04 -13.80
CA TYR A 103 -8.02 10.92 -14.53
C TYR A 103 -6.54 10.51 -14.37
N GLY A 104 -6.26 9.21 -14.29
CA GLY A 104 -4.91 8.67 -14.12
C GLY A 104 -4.35 8.70 -12.69
N VAL A 105 -5.10 9.26 -11.73
CA VAL A 105 -4.76 9.27 -10.29
C VAL A 105 -5.43 8.08 -9.61
N PRO A 106 -4.69 7.22 -8.87
CA PRO A 106 -5.31 6.15 -8.10
C PRO A 106 -6.25 6.68 -7.02
N THR A 107 -7.47 6.15 -6.99
CA THR A 107 -8.45 6.47 -5.94
C THR A 107 -8.02 5.86 -4.62
N SER A 108 -8.37 6.53 -3.51
CA SER A 108 -8.11 6.02 -2.15
C SER A 108 -6.64 5.76 -1.79
N SER A 109 -5.71 6.39 -2.51
CA SER A 109 -4.27 6.27 -2.28
C SER A 109 -3.87 6.53 -0.83
N HIS A 110 -4.46 7.56 -0.21
CA HIS A 110 -4.21 7.90 1.20
C HIS A 110 -4.60 6.77 2.15
N THR A 111 -5.81 6.22 2.01
CA THR A 111 -6.32 5.18 2.92
C THR A 111 -5.52 3.90 2.77
N ILE A 112 -5.23 3.46 1.54
CA ILE A 112 -4.43 2.27 1.28
C ILE A 112 -3.01 2.45 1.83
N HIS A 113 -2.38 3.60 1.57
CA HIS A 113 -1.05 3.94 2.07
C HIS A 113 -1.00 3.87 3.59
N ALA A 114 -1.93 4.53 4.29
CA ALA A 114 -1.96 4.54 5.75
C ALA A 114 -2.04 3.12 6.34
N ARG A 115 -2.77 2.21 5.69
CA ARG A 115 -2.91 0.82 6.15
C ARG A 115 -1.66 -0.01 5.90
N ILE A 116 -1.10 0.07 4.69
CA ILE A 116 0.12 -0.65 4.34
C ILE A 116 1.28 -0.15 5.20
N ASP A 117 1.45 1.16 5.36
CA ASP A 117 2.53 1.73 6.16
C ASP A 117 2.36 1.42 7.65
N ALA A 118 1.14 1.41 8.19
CA ALA A 118 0.91 1.01 9.59
C ALA A 118 1.28 -0.46 9.84
N PHE A 119 1.05 -1.34 8.86
CA PHE A 119 1.46 -2.74 8.93
C PHE A 119 2.98 -2.89 8.78
N VAL A 120 3.56 -2.33 7.72
CA VAL A 120 5.01 -2.41 7.45
C VAL A 120 5.79 -1.80 8.61
N GLY A 121 5.39 -0.63 9.12
CA GLY A 121 6.04 0.00 10.27
C GLY A 121 5.95 -0.85 11.55
N ALA A 122 4.85 -1.57 11.77
CA ALA A 122 4.74 -2.49 12.91
C ALA A 122 5.61 -3.74 12.73
N LEU A 123 5.74 -4.22 11.49
CA LEU A 123 6.61 -5.34 11.13
C LEU A 123 8.07 -4.95 11.34
N THR A 124 8.54 -3.85 10.75
CA THR A 124 9.93 -3.36 10.90
C THR A 124 10.26 -2.93 12.32
N SER A 125 9.26 -2.53 13.12
CA SER A 125 9.47 -2.27 14.54
C SER A 125 9.73 -3.55 15.34
N LYS A 126 9.25 -4.71 14.88
CA LYS A 126 9.48 -6.01 15.52
C LYS A 126 10.68 -6.75 14.93
N ASP A 127 11.04 -6.45 13.69
CA ASP A 127 12.23 -6.94 13.01
C ASP A 127 12.95 -5.75 12.35
N PRO A 128 13.86 -5.07 13.09
CA PRO A 128 14.61 -3.93 12.57
C PRO A 128 15.51 -4.25 11.38
N ASP A 129 15.87 -5.53 11.20
CA ASP A 129 16.70 -6.01 10.09
C ASP A 129 15.88 -6.33 8.84
N ALA A 130 14.55 -6.18 8.90
CA ALA A 130 13.68 -6.45 7.77
C ALA A 130 13.96 -5.53 6.57
N VAL A 131 14.09 -6.13 5.39
CA VAL A 131 14.36 -5.40 4.15
C VAL A 131 13.04 -5.10 3.45
N VAL A 132 12.73 -3.81 3.27
CA VAL A 132 11.50 -3.36 2.60
C VAL A 132 11.81 -2.86 1.20
N THR A 133 11.16 -3.44 0.20
CA THR A 133 11.22 -3.01 -1.19
C THR A 133 9.83 -2.66 -1.71
N ARG A 134 9.73 -1.67 -2.60
CA ARG A 134 8.49 -1.36 -3.31
C ARG A 134 8.52 -2.09 -4.65
N GLN A 135 7.43 -2.77 -4.98
CA GLN A 135 7.23 -3.31 -6.31
C GLN A 135 6.49 -2.32 -7.20
N PRO A 136 6.74 -2.35 -8.53
CA PRO A 136 5.93 -1.59 -9.46
C PRO A 136 4.47 -2.01 -9.35
N LEU A 137 3.58 -1.02 -9.45
CA LEU A 137 2.15 -1.30 -9.55
C LEU A 137 1.87 -2.19 -10.75
N ARG A 138 1.34 -3.38 -10.47
CA ARG A 138 0.76 -4.25 -11.50
C ARG A 138 -0.73 -3.93 -11.54
N GLY A 139 -1.18 -3.42 -12.67
CA GLY A 139 -2.55 -2.96 -12.90
C GLY A 139 -2.80 -2.81 -14.38
#